data_AF-A0A3D5V8Z6-F1
#
_entry.id   AF-A0A3D5V8Z6-F1
#
_cell.length_a   1.000
_cell.length_b   1.000
_cell.length_c   1.000
_cell.angle_alpha   90.00
_cell.angle_beta   90.00
_cell.angle_gamma   90.00
#
_symmetry.space_group_name_H-M   'P 1'
#
loop_
_entity.id
_entity.type
_entity.pdbx_description
1 polymer ?
#
loop_
_entity_poly.entity_id
_entity_poly.type
_entity_poly.pdbx_seq_one_letter_code
_entity_poly.pdbx_strand_id
1 'polypeptide(L)' 'MEFKNSKTAENLMKAFAGESQARMRYSYYASVARKEGFRQIEAIFNETAGNEKEHAKLFMKQLIKNGI' A
#
# COMPACT_ATOMS: atom_id res chain seq x y z
N MET A 1 -22.37 -4.70 16.87
CA MET A 1 -22.22 -4.39 15.43
C MET A 1 -21.45 -5.52 14.78
N GLU A 2 -21.92 -6.01 13.63
CA GLU A 2 -21.13 -6.93 12.81
C GLU A 2 -19.94 -6.20 12.20
N PHE A 3 -18.78 -6.87 12.11
CA PHE A 3 -17.55 -6.27 11.60
C PHE A 3 -17.72 -5.62 10.23
N LYS A 4 -18.45 -6.29 9.32
CA LYS A 4 -18.71 -5.84 7.94
C LYS A 4 -19.29 -4.43 7.84
N ASN A 5 -20.14 -4.05 8.80
CA ASN A 5 -20.81 -2.75 8.81
C ASN A 5 -20.16 -1.77 9.82
N SER A 6 -18.99 -2.11 10.35
CA SER A 6 -18.30 -1.28 11.34
C SER A 6 -17.46 -0.19 10.68
N LYS A 7 -17.19 0.88 11.45
CA LYS A 7 -16.26 1.92 11.02
C LYS A 7 -14.84 1.39 10.80
N THR A 8 -14.45 0.36 11.55
CA THR A 8 -13.15 -0.31 11.40
C THR A 8 -13.00 -0.98 10.03
N ALA A 9 -14.05 -1.66 9.54
CA ALA A 9 -14.04 -2.24 8.21
C ALA A 9 -13.90 -1.20 7.10
N GLU A 10 -14.66 -0.10 7.20
CA GLU A 10 -14.55 1.03 6.26
C GLU A 10 -13.13 1.63 6.27
N ASN A 11 -12.55 1.82 7.46
CA ASN A 11 -11.20 2.36 7.60
C ASN A 11 -10.14 1.41 7.03
N LEU A 12 -10.28 0.09 7.22
CA LEU A 12 -9.37 -0.90 6.64
C LEU A 12 -9.45 -0.95 5.10
N MET A 13 -10.65 -0.84 4.52
CA MET A 13 -10.79 -0.72 3.06
C MET A 13 -10.13 0.55 2.53
N LYS A 14 -10.34 1.68 3.20
CA LYS A 14 -9.70 2.96 2.85
C LYS A 14 -8.19 2.89 2.95
N ALA A 15 -7.67 2.29 4.02
CA ALA A 15 -6.24 2.08 4.20
C ALA A 15 -5.67 1.18 3.10
N PHE A 16 -6.32 0.04 2.80
CA PHE A 16 -5.92 -0.84 1.70
C PHE A 16 -5.86 -0.11 0.35
N ALA A 17 -6.87 0.70 0.03
CA ALA A 17 -6.87 1.53 -1.17
C ALA A 17 -5.75 2.57 -1.17
N GLY A 18 -5.52 3.24 -0.03
CA GLY A 18 -4.45 4.20 0.17
C GLY A 18 -3.06 3.61 -0.08
N GLU A 19 -2.75 2.47 0.56
CA GLU A 19 -1.46 1.80 0.40
C GLU A 19 -1.25 1.24 -1.00
N SER A 20 -2.32 0.75 -1.63
CA SER A 20 -2.26 0.29 -3.02
C SER A 20 -1.91 1.43 -3.99
N GLN A 21 -2.47 2.62 -3.77
CA GLN A 21 -2.12 3.82 -4.54
C GLN A 21 -0.72 4.34 -4.19
N ALA A 22 -0.32 4.28 -2.92
CA ALA A 22 1.02 4.70 -2.47
C ALA A 22 2.11 3.85 -3.13
N ARG A 23 1.95 2.52 -3.12
CA ARG A 23 2.82 1.59 -3.85
C ARG A 23 3.00 2.00 -5.31
N MET A 24 1.90 2.33 -6.00
CA MET A 24 1.95 2.72 -7.41
C MET A 24 2.72 4.02 -7.61
N ARG A 25 2.45 5.04 -6.78
CA ARG A 25 3.18 6.32 -6.83
C ARG A 25 4.68 6.14 -6.58
N TYR A 26 5.06 5.37 -5.56
CA TYR A 26 6.48 5.11 -5.27
C TYR A 26 7.17 4.34 -6.38
N SER A 27 6.48 3.40 -7.04
CA SER A 27 7.01 2.73 -8.22
C SER A 27 7.27 3.71 -9.38
N TYR A 28 6.40 4.69 -9.58
CA TYR A 28 6.62 5.76 -10.57
C TYR A 28 7.77 6.68 -10.18
N TYR A 29 7.88 7.06 -8.91
CA TYR A 29 8.99 7.88 -8.42
C TYR A 29 10.33 7.16 -8.54
N ALA A 30 10.38 5.85 -8.27
CA ALA A 30 11.56 5.03 -8.54
C ALA A 30 11.96 5.10 -10.03
N SER A 31 10.99 5.01 -10.95
CA SER A 31 11.26 5.15 -12.38
C SER A 31 11.78 6.54 -12.77
N VAL A 32 11.32 7.61 -12.12
CA VAL A 32 11.83 8.97 -12.36
C VAL A 32 13.26 9.10 -11.82
N ALA A 33 13.51 8.67 -10.57
CA ALA A 33 14.83 8.66 -9.97
C ALA A 33 15.85 7.88 -10.82
N ARG A 34 15.44 6.75 -11.40
CA ARG A 34 16.28 5.98 -12.34
C ARG A 34 16.65 6.80 -13.59
N LYS A 35 15.69 7.51 -14.18
CA LYS A 35 15.90 8.33 -15.39
C LYS A 35 16.84 9.51 -15.12
N GLU A 36 16.79 10.07 -13.92
CA GLU A 36 17.65 11.18 -13.48
C GLU A 36 19.02 10.73 -12.96
N GLY A 37 19.29 9.41 -12.91
CA GLY A 37 20.57 8.85 -12.48
C GLY A 37 20.72 8.64 -10.96
N PHE A 38 19.68 8.94 -10.16
CA PHE A 38 19.67 8.77 -8.71
C PHE A 38 19.39 7.32 -8.29
N ARG A 39 20.35 6.41 -8.51
CA ARG A 39 20.18 4.96 -8.26
C ARG A 39 19.88 4.62 -6.79
N GLN A 40 20.45 5.34 -5.82
CA GLN A 40 20.15 5.12 -4.40
C GLN A 40 18.70 5.52 -4.06
N ILE A 41 18.22 6.63 -4.62
CA ILE A 41 16.84 7.09 -4.42
C ILE A 41 15.84 6.16 -5.11
N GLU A 42 16.17 5.64 -6.30
CA GLU A 42 15.39 4.57 -6.94
C GLU A 42 15.24 3.36 -6.01
N ALA A 43 16.35 2.90 -5.39
CA ALA A 43 16.33 1.76 -4.49
C ALA A 43 15.41 2.01 -3.28
N ILE A 44 15.50 3.20 -2.66
CA ILE A 44 14.65 3.59 -1.53
C ILE A 44 13.17 3.62 -1.94
N PHE A 45 12.82 4.17 -3.11
CA PHE A 45 11.43 4.18 -3.56
C PHE A 45 10.90 2.78 -3.88
N ASN A 46 11.72 1.90 -4.46
CA ASN A 46 11.34 0.52 -4.71
C ASN A 46 11.14 -0.27 -3.41
N GLU A 47 12.02 -0.08 -2.41
CA GLU A 47 11.86 -0.66 -1.08
C GLU A 47 10.59 -0.16 -0.41
N THR A 48 10.35 1.16 -0.45
CA THR A 48 9.13 1.77 0.11
C THR A 48 7.88 1.23 -0.58
N ALA A 49 7.88 1.10 -1.91
CA ALA A 49 6.78 0.47 -2.65
C ALA A 49 6.55 -1.00 -2.24
N GLY A 50 7.63 -1.72 -1.90
CA GLY A 50 7.59 -3.05 -1.31
C GLY A 50 6.94 -3.06 0.07
N ASN A 51 7.26 -2.10 0.92
CA ASN A 51 6.66 -1.96 2.25
C ASN A 51 5.15 -1.68 2.16
N GLU A 52 4.72 -0.76 1.29
CA GLU A 52 3.28 -0.47 1.12
C GLU A 52 2.49 -1.67 0.58
N LYS A 53 3.13 -2.52 -0.24
CA LYS A 53 2.53 -3.79 -0.65
C LYS A 53 2.24 -4.68 0.56
N GLU A 54 3.18 -4.81 1.49
CA GLU A 54 2.98 -5.63 2.68
C GLU A 54 1.99 -4.99 3.66
N HIS A 55 1.96 -3.67 3.81
CA HIS A 55 0.91 -2.96 4.55
C HIS A 55 -0.49 -3.24 3.97
N ALA A 56 -0.67 -3.04 2.66
CA ALA A 56 -1.93 -3.32 1.97
C ALA A 56 -2.38 -4.79 2.16
N LYS A 57 -1.45 -5.74 2.04
CA LYS A 57 -1.71 -7.17 2.24
C LYS A 57 -2.17 -7.48 3.66
N LEU A 58 -1.60 -6.84 4.68
CA LEU A 58 -2.05 -7.01 6.06
C LEU A 58 -3.48 -6.52 6.25
N PHE A 59 -3.83 -5.34 5.71
CA PHE A 59 -5.21 -4.83 5.78
C PHE A 59 -6.19 -5.73 5.03
N MET A 60 -5.85 -6.17 3.82
CA MET A 60 -6.67 -7.11 3.05
C MET A 60 -6.87 -8.43 3.78
N LYS A 61 -5.82 -8.96 4.43
CA LYS A 61 -5.92 -10.18 5.24
C LYS A 61 -6.91 -10.03 6.39
N GLN A 62 -6.94 -8.87 7.06
CA GLN A 62 -7.91 -8.61 8.12
C GLN A 62 -9.34 -8.52 7.58
N LEU A 63 -9.55 -7.90 6.42
CA LEU A 63 -10.86 -7.85 5.76
C LEU A 63 -11.38 -9.27 5.45
N ILE A 64 -10.58 -10.08 4.74
CA ILE A 64 -10.93 -11.46 4.37
C ILE A 64 -11.21 -12.31 5.61
N LYS A 65 -10.34 -12.24 6.62
CA LYS A 65 -10.50 -13.01 7.88
C LYS A 65 -11.84 -12.74 8.56
N ASN A 66 -12.40 -11.55 8.39
CA ASN A 66 -13.65 -11.13 9.01
C ASN A 66 -14.83 -11.11 8.03
N GLY A 67 -14.74 -11.84 6.91
CA GLY A 67 -15.87 -12.08 6.01
C GLY A 67 -16.23 -10.90 5.10
N ILE A 68 -15.24 -10.04 4.81
CA ILE A 68 -15.34 -8.99 3.80
C ILE A 68 -14.64 -9.44 2.52
#